data_AF-A0A845XVR2-F1
#
_entry.id   AF-A0A845XVR2-F1
#
_cell.length_a   1.000
_cell.length_b   1.000
_cell.length_c   1.000
_cell.angle_alpha   90.00
_cell.angle_beta   90.00
_cell.angle_gamma   90.00
#
_symmetry.space_group_name_H-M   'P 1'
#
loop_
_entity.id
_entity.type
_entity.pdbx_description
1 polymer ?
#
loop_
_entity_poly.entity_id
_entity_poly.type
_entity_poly.pdbx_seq_one_letter_code
_entity_poly.pdbx_strand_id
1 'polypeptide(L)' 'MQNAGADAAIASLWSVDDKGTQVLMNKFYEVLKQGNVTKAEALRQAQIALITKVEYGLEHPYFWAPFILIGNGL' A
#
# COMPACT_ATOMS: atom_id res chain seq x y z
N MET A 1 0.75 -5.11 -21.13
CA MET A 1 1.79 -6.04 -20.65
C MET A 1 2.71 -5.28 -19.71
N GLN A 2 2.82 -5.70 -18.46
CA GLN A 2 3.91 -5.27 -17.57
C GLN A 2 5.17 -5.97 -18.06
N ASN A 3 6.07 -5.23 -18.70
CA ASN A 3 7.22 -5.75 -19.47
C ASN A 3 8.37 -6.32 -18.61
N ALA A 4 8.10 -6.90 -17.44
CA ALA A 4 9.15 -7.42 -16.54
C ALA A 4 8.78 -8.68 -15.73
N GLY A 5 7.78 -9.46 -16.14
CA GLY A 5 7.48 -10.77 -15.52
C GLY A 5 6.95 -10.72 -14.08
N ALA A 6 6.67 -9.54 -13.52
CA ALA A 6 6.01 -9.39 -12.23
C ALA A 6 4.49 -9.51 -12.39
N ASP A 7 3.84 -10.28 -11.51
CA ASP A 7 2.39 -10.48 -11.53
C ASP A 7 1.61 -9.21 -11.14
N ALA A 8 2.19 -8.34 -10.31
CA ALA A 8 1.67 -7.03 -9.96
C ALA A 8 2.78 -6.10 -9.47
N ALA A 9 2.60 -4.80 -9.67
CA ALA A 9 3.49 -3.73 -9.19
C ALA A 9 2.73 -2.71 -8.35
N ILE A 10 3.36 -2.17 -7.31
CA ILE A 10 2.86 -1.02 -6.55
C ILE A 10 3.69 0.20 -6.92
N ALA A 11 3.02 1.31 -7.23
CA ALA A 11 3.65 2.57 -7.58
C ALA A 11 2.98 3.74 -6.84
N SER A 12 3.72 4.84 -6.64
CA SER A 12 3.18 6.09 -6.12
C SER A 12 2.95 7.11 -7.25
N LEU A 13 1.84 7.85 -7.18
CA LEU A 13 1.50 8.90 -8.15
C LEU A 13 2.29 10.21 -7.97
N TRP A 14 2.80 10.46 -6.76
CA TRP A 14 3.66 11.61 -6.44
C TRP A 14 4.79 11.21 -5.49
N SER A 15 5.70 12.16 -5.23
CA SER A 15 6.77 11.97 -4.23
C SER A 15 6.16 11.79 -2.85
N VAL A 16 6.43 10.64 -2.25
CA VAL A 16 5.89 10.24 -0.94
C VAL A 16 6.90 10.52 0.17
N ASP A 17 6.38 10.82 1.35
CA ASP A 17 7.18 10.90 2.57
C ASP A 17 7.71 9.51 2.98
N ASP A 18 8.96 9.45 3.43
CA ASP A 18 9.64 8.20 3.78
C ASP A 18 8.96 7.48 4.96
N LYS A 19 8.53 8.23 5.98
CA LYS A 19 7.86 7.65 7.17
C LYS A 19 6.49 7.10 6.77
N GLY A 20 5.72 7.85 5.98
CA GLY A 20 4.44 7.39 5.44
C GLY A 20 4.55 6.11 4.64
N THR A 21 5.53 6.07 3.75
CA THR A 21 5.82 4.90 2.89
C THR A 21 6.22 3.69 3.72
N GLN A 22 7.10 3.88 4.72
CA GLN A 22 7.55 2.79 5.59
C GLN A 22 6.38 2.17 6.35
N VAL A 23 5.52 2.98 6.97
CA VAL A 23 4.36 2.48 7.72
C VAL A 23 3.38 1.73 6.80
N LEU A 24 3.11 2.28 5.61
CA LEU A 24 2.20 1.67 4.65
C LEU A 24 2.74 0.32 4.14
N MET A 25 4.02 0.26 3.75
CA MET A 25 4.63 -0.98 3.24
C MET A 25 4.78 -2.05 4.33
N ASN A 26 5.12 -1.65 5.56
CA ASN A 26 5.15 -2.57 6.69
C ASN A 26 3.78 -3.22 6.91
N LYS A 27 2.70 -2.42 6.91
CA LYS A 27 1.36 -2.96 7.11
C LYS A 27 0.89 -3.80 5.92
N PHE A 28 1.20 -3.36 4.70
CA PHE A 28 0.91 -4.11 3.49
C PHE A 28 1.51 -5.51 3.53
N TYR A 29 2.81 -5.64 3.81
CA TYR A 29 3.47 -6.95 3.87
C TYR A 29 3.05 -7.77 5.10
N GLU A 30 2.74 -7.14 6.24
CA GLU A 30 2.19 -7.83 7.40
C GLU A 30 0.86 -8.52 7.06
N VAL A 31 -0.05 -7.81 6.38
CA VAL A 31 -1.35 -8.34 5.95
C VAL A 31 -1.17 -9.38 4.85
N LEU A 32 -0.35 -9.10 3.84
CA LEU A 32 -0.13 -10.03 2.72
C LEU A 32 0.46 -11.37 3.17
N LYS A 33 1.37 -11.36 4.16
CA LYS A 33 1.97 -12.59 4.73
C LYS A 33 0.97 -13.49 5.43
N GLN A 34 -0.21 -13.00 5.80
CA GLN A 34 -1.27 -13.84 6.39
C GLN A 34 -1.87 -14.82 5.36
N GLY A 35 -1.66 -14.57 4.06
CA GLY A 35 -1.99 -15.50 2.97
C GLY A 35 -3.48 -15.69 2.69
N ASN A 36 -4.36 -14.99 3.42
CA ASN A 36 -5.82 -15.11 3.34
C ASN A 36 -6.48 -13.95 2.56
N VAL A 37 -5.70 -13.00 2.06
CA VAL A 37 -6.20 -11.84 1.31
C VAL A 37 -5.43 -11.61 0.02
N THR A 38 -6.09 -10.98 -0.94
CA THR A 38 -5.48 -10.59 -2.21
C THR A 38 -4.51 -9.42 -2.01
N LYS A 39 -3.63 -9.17 -2.99
CA LYS A 39 -2.72 -8.01 -2.95
C LYS A 39 -3.50 -6.69 -2.89
N ALA A 40 -4.63 -6.62 -3.59
CA ALA A 40 -5.51 -5.44 -3.56
C ALA A 40 -6.11 -5.21 -2.17
N GLU A 41 -6.57 -6.27 -1.51
CA GLU A 41 -7.15 -6.15 -0.16
C GLU A 41 -6.08 -5.82 0.89
N ALA A 42 -4.87 -6.38 0.76
CA ALA A 42 -3.75 -6.02 1.62
C ALA A 42 -3.38 -4.53 1.51
N LEU A 43 -3.38 -3.97 0.29
CA LEU A 43 -3.13 -2.54 0.07
C LEU A 43 -4.24 -1.68 0.67
N ARG A 44 -5.51 -2.07 0.48
CA ARG A 44 -6.66 -1.37 1.06
C ARG A 44 -6.58 -1.31 2.58
N GLN A 45 -6.25 -2.43 3.22
CA GLN A 45 -6.12 -2.48 4.68
C GLN A 45 -4.95 -1.63 5.19
N ALA A 46 -3.83 -1.59 4.46
CA ALA A 46 -2.72 -0.70 4.79
C ALA A 46 -3.12 0.78 4.70
N GLN A 47 -3.84 1.19 3.65
CA GLN A 47 -4.35 2.56 3.51
C GLN A 47 -5.31 2.93 4.65
N ILE A 48 -6.25 2.03 5.00
CA ILE A 48 -7.17 2.24 6.12
C ILE A 48 -6.41 2.38 7.45
N ALA A 49 -5.35 1.60 7.66
CA ALA A 49 -4.54 1.70 8.87
C ALA A 49 -3.89 3.09 9.02
N LEU A 50 -3.41 3.69 7.92
CA LEU A 50 -2.85 5.05 7.94
C LEU A 50 -3.94 6.12 8.19
N ILE A 51 -5.15 5.92 7.66
CA ILE A 51 -6.28 6.84 7.87
C ILE A 51 -6.77 6.82 9.33
N THR A 52 -6.83 5.63 9.92
CA THR A 52 -7.51 5.41 11.22
C THR A 52 -6.60 5.53 12.43
N LYS A 53 -5.28 5.28 12.27
CA LYS A 53 -4.32 5.37 13.38
C LYS A 53 -3.72 6.77 13.48
N VAL A 54 -4.42 7.62 14.23
CA VAL A 54 -4.02 9.01 14.53
C VAL A 54 -2.60 9.10 15.14
N GLU A 55 -2.15 8.08 15.86
CA GLU A 55 -0.79 8.00 16.43
C GLU A 55 0.32 8.15 15.39
N TYR A 56 0.06 7.76 14.13
CA TYR A 56 1.05 7.89 13.07
C TYR A 56 1.19 9.34 12.56
N GLY A 57 0.15 10.17 12.71
CA GLY A 57 0.08 11.50 12.09
C GLY A 57 0.09 11.45 10.56
N LEU A 58 -0.48 10.38 9.99
CA LEU A 58 -0.45 10.06 8.55
C LEU A 58 -1.86 10.03 7.91
N GLU A 59 -2.86 10.59 8.59
CA GLU A 59 -4.25 10.61 8.15
C GLU A 59 -4.45 11.43 6.86
N HIS A 60 -3.55 12.38 6.58
CA HIS A 60 -3.65 13.23 5.41
C HIS A 60 -3.49 12.42 4.10
N PRO A 61 -4.35 12.63 3.08
CA PRO A 61 -4.33 11.87 1.82
C PRO A 61 -2.98 11.81 1.12
N TYR A 62 -2.13 12.81 1.35
CA TYR A 62 -0.75 12.84 0.86
C TYR A 62 0.04 11.55 1.14
N PHE A 63 -0.22 10.88 2.27
CA PHE A 63 0.54 9.71 2.71
C PHE A 63 0.02 8.36 2.20
N TRP A 64 -1.27 8.23 1.87
CA TRP A 64 -1.88 6.93 1.55
C TRP A 64 -2.55 6.87 0.17
N ALA A 65 -3.03 8.00 -0.34
CA ALA A 65 -3.70 8.09 -1.64
C ALA A 65 -2.82 7.89 -2.89
N PRO A 66 -1.47 8.10 -2.87
CA PRO A 66 -0.70 7.94 -4.10
C PRO A 66 -0.48 6.48 -4.49
N PHE A 67 -0.62 5.54 -3.55
CA PHE A 67 -0.27 4.16 -3.78
C PHE A 67 -1.34 3.44 -4.60
N ILE A 68 -0.95 2.98 -5.78
CA ILE A 68 -1.80 2.22 -6.69
C ILE A 68 -1.18 0.85 -6.97
N LEU A 69 -2.04 -0.16 -7.11
CA LEU A 69 -1.66 -1.50 -7.55
C LEU A 69 -1.96 -1.63 -9.05
N ILE A 70 -0.95 -1.98 -9.83
CA ILE A 70 -1.05 -2.17 -11.28
C ILE A 70 -0.73 -3.64 -11.57
N GLY A 71 -1.66 -4.41 -12.15
CA GLY A 71 -1.45 -5.81 -12.53
C GLY A 71 -2.47 -6.78 -11.92
N ASN A 72 -2.13 -8.07 -11.85
CA ASN A 72 -2.99 -9.09 -11.27
C ASN A 72 -2.94 -9.02 -9.73
N GLY A 73 -3.89 -8.26 -9.18
CA GLY A 73 -4.04 -8.02 -7.76
C GLY A 73 -4.88 -9.05 -7.01
N LEU A 74 -5.36 -10.10 -7.69
CA LEU A 74 -6.22 -11.17 -7.18
C LEU A 74 -5.41 -12.39 -6.72
#